data_AF-C3XPQ5-F1
#
_entry.id   AF-C3XPQ5-F1
#
_cell.length_a   1.000
_cell.length_b   1.000
_cell.length_c   1.000
_cell.angle_alpha   90.00
_cell.angle_beta   90.00
_cell.angle_gamma   90.00
#
_symmetry.space_group_name_H-M   'P 1'
#
loop_
_entity.id
_entity.type
_entity.pdbx_description
1 polymer ?
#
loop_
_entity_poly.entity_id
_entity_poly.type
_entity_poly.pdbx_seq_one_letter_code
_entity_poly.pdbx_strand_id
1 'polypeptide(L)'
;MPGNGGPFTYTNHEMFEGLEVIQAAKVAQQGVVSVGHVETFLTLSEKGRQFVHDYFGLKQELFFEYTHLVCRTAVTVSAGEMLRTDPSHKVHVDNCRLN
;
A
#
# COMPACT_ATOMS: atom_id res chain seq x y z
N MET A 1 0.55 3.81 12.24
CA MET A 1 1.42 4.94 12.69
C MET A 1 1.23 6.09 11.71
N PRO A 2 1.17 7.38 12.09
CA PRO A 2 1.11 8.44 11.10
C PRO A 2 2.47 8.47 10.39
N GLY A 3 2.51 7.95 9.16
CA GLY A 3 3.62 8.14 8.25
C GLY A 3 3.69 9.61 7.92
N ASN A 4 4.40 10.38 8.74
CA ASN A 4 5.05 11.60 8.29
C ASN A 4 5.74 11.23 6.97
N GLY A 5 5.44 11.96 5.90
CA GLY A 5 6.00 11.78 4.56
C GLY A 5 7.53 11.95 4.52
N GLY A 6 8.22 11.05 5.19
CA GLY A 6 9.66 10.86 5.19
C GLY A 6 10.01 9.80 4.15
N PRO A 7 11.14 9.97 3.46
CA PRO A 7 11.38 9.24 2.25
C PRO A 7 11.87 7.82 2.58
N PHE A 8 11.32 6.86 1.81
CA PHE A 8 11.84 5.52 1.52
C PHE A 8 11.59 4.41 2.54
N THR A 9 10.66 3.49 2.22
CA THR A 9 10.60 2.21 2.93
C THR A 9 11.50 1.12 2.32
N TYR A 10 12.14 1.31 1.14
CA TYR A 10 13.06 0.30 0.57
C TYR A 10 14.25 0.81 -0.28
N THR A 11 14.20 1.97 -0.94
CA THR A 11 15.32 2.54 -1.75
C THR A 11 15.29 4.05 -1.75
N ASN A 12 16.40 4.77 -1.98
CA ASN A 12 16.42 6.25 -2.09
C ASN A 12 15.81 6.80 -3.39
N HIS A 13 15.09 5.96 -4.13
CA HIS A 13 14.65 6.21 -5.50
C HIS A 13 13.14 6.17 -5.65
N GLU A 14 12.40 5.91 -4.57
CA GLU A 14 10.95 5.66 -4.62
C GLU A 14 10.19 6.37 -3.51
N MET A 15 9.25 7.23 -3.86
CA MET A 15 8.29 7.73 -2.88
C MET A 15 7.17 6.72 -2.67
N PHE A 16 6.72 6.65 -1.42
CA PHE A 16 5.66 5.75 -1.01
C PHE A 16 4.62 6.52 -0.21
N GLU A 17 3.38 6.41 -0.62
CA GLU A 17 2.22 6.89 0.10
C GLU A 17 1.34 5.68 0.45
N GLY A 18 0.75 5.71 1.63
CA GLY A 18 -0.10 4.62 2.06
C GLY A 18 -1.27 5.10 2.91
N LEU A 19 -2.32 4.30 2.88
CA LEU A 19 -3.57 4.53 3.60
C LEU A 19 -3.97 3.27 4.36
N GLU A 20 -4.00 3.36 5.69
CA GLU A 20 -4.53 2.27 6.53
C GLU A 20 -6.07 2.29 6.51
N VAL A 21 -6.72 1.14 6.68
CA VAL A 21 -8.19 1.04 6.71
C VAL A 21 -8.82 1.97 7.76
N ILE A 22 -8.20 2.05 8.95
CA ILE A 22 -8.69 2.93 10.02
C ILE A 22 -8.51 4.43 9.67
N GLN A 23 -7.46 4.77 8.93
CA GLN A 23 -7.25 6.12 8.44
C GLN A 23 -8.30 6.45 7.39
N ALA A 24 -8.54 5.56 6.42
CA ALA A 24 -9.59 5.69 5.42
C ALA A 24 -10.96 5.93 6.07
N ALA A 25 -11.30 5.18 7.12
CA ALA A 25 -12.53 5.37 7.88
C ALA A 25 -12.64 6.76 8.54
N LYS A 26 -11.54 7.28 9.10
CA LYS A 26 -11.49 8.65 9.65
C LYS A 26 -11.71 9.70 8.56
N VAL A 27 -11.10 9.55 7.39
CA VAL A 27 -11.28 10.52 6.29
C VAL A 27 -12.69 10.42 5.67
N ALA A 28 -13.32 9.23 5.72
CA ALA A 28 -14.71 9.05 5.31
C ALA A 28 -15.69 9.77 6.26
N GLN A 29 -15.42 9.75 7.58
CA GLN A 29 -16.21 10.53 8.54
C GLN A 29 -16.13 12.04 8.28
N GLN A 30 -15.03 12.50 7.67
CA GLN A 30 -14.84 13.89 7.25
C GLN A 30 -15.47 14.20 5.88
N GLY A 31 -16.03 13.21 5.19
CA GLY A 31 -16.67 13.38 3.88
C GLY A 31 -15.71 13.45 2.69
N VAL A 32 -14.41 13.19 2.88
CA VAL A 32 -13.40 13.27 1.80
C VAL A 32 -13.49 12.07 0.86
N VAL A 33 -13.83 10.90 1.40
CA VAL A 33 -14.04 9.66 0.63
C VAL A 33 -15.39 9.06 1.00
N SER A 34 -15.99 8.31 0.07
CA SER A 34 -17.27 7.64 0.34
C SER A 34 -17.08 6.51 1.35
N VAL A 35 -18.09 6.29 2.20
CA VAL A 35 -18.12 5.13 3.12
C VAL A 35 -18.04 3.82 2.32
N GLY A 36 -18.71 3.73 1.17
CA GLY A 36 -18.67 2.54 0.31
C GLY A 36 -17.27 2.19 -0.21
N HIS A 37 -16.41 3.18 -0.48
CA HIS A 37 -15.01 2.90 -0.83
C HIS A 37 -14.23 2.30 0.35
N VAL A 38 -14.46 2.80 1.57
CA VAL A 38 -13.81 2.27 2.78
C VAL A 38 -14.31 0.86 3.11
N GLU A 39 -15.61 0.60 2.98
CA GLU A 39 -16.18 -0.74 3.13
C GLU A 39 -15.60 -1.73 2.12
N THR A 40 -15.45 -1.29 0.87
CA THR A 40 -14.79 -2.09 -0.17
C THR A 40 -13.34 -2.38 0.21
N PHE A 41 -12.60 -1.37 0.68
CA PHE A 41 -11.21 -1.53 1.10
C PHE A 41 -11.08 -2.53 2.27
N LEU A 42 -11.90 -2.40 3.32
CA LEU A 42 -11.93 -3.36 4.43
C LEU A 42 -12.30 -4.78 3.94
N THR A 43 -13.33 -4.90 3.11
CA THR A 43 -13.79 -6.20 2.59
C THR A 43 -12.70 -6.90 1.79
N LEU A 44 -11.99 -6.19 0.91
CA LEU A 44 -10.87 -6.75 0.15
C LEU A 44 -9.69 -7.12 1.04
N SER A 45 -9.43 -6.34 2.09
CA SER A 45 -8.39 -6.63 3.08
C SER A 45 -8.67 -7.95 3.81
N GLU A 46 -9.91 -8.14 4.28
CA GLU A 46 -10.33 -9.38 4.94
C GLU A 46 -10.34 -10.59 4.00
N LYS A 47 -10.73 -10.41 2.73
CA LYS A 47 -10.60 -11.46 1.71
C LYS A 47 -9.15 -11.86 1.49
N GLY A 48 -8.22 -10.91 1.48
CA GLY A 48 -6.79 -11.18 1.40
C GLY A 48 -6.29 -12.00 2.61
N ARG A 49 -6.69 -11.60 3.82
CA ARG A 49 -6.39 -12.35 5.06
C ARG A 49 -6.91 -13.78 5.00
N GLN A 50 -8.16 -13.96 4.58
CA GLN A 50 -8.77 -15.29 4.42
C GLN A 50 -8.04 -16.13 3.37
N PHE A 51 -7.71 -15.54 2.22
CA PHE A 51 -6.95 -16.23 1.18
C PHE A 51 -5.59 -16.73 1.71
N VAL A 52 -4.84 -15.90 2.44
CA VAL A 52 -3.56 -16.30 3.04
C VAL A 52 -3.76 -17.41 4.06
N HIS A 53 -4.77 -17.28 4.92
CA HIS A 53 -5.11 -18.30 5.90
C HIS A 53 -5.36 -19.66 5.25
N ASP A 54 -6.19 -19.69 4.20
CA ASP A 54 -6.59 -20.91 3.51
C ASP A 54 -5.45 -21.49 2.67
N TYR A 55 -4.69 -20.63 1.97
CA TYR A 55 -3.55 -21.05 1.16
C TYR A 55 -2.49 -21.79 1.98
N PHE A 56 -2.21 -21.32 3.20
CA PHE A 56 -1.25 -21.95 4.10
C PHE A 56 -1.86 -23.00 5.04
N GLY A 57 -3.18 -23.22 4.99
CA GLY A 57 -3.87 -24.20 5.84
C GLY A 57 -3.69 -23.94 7.34
N LEU A 58 -3.76 -22.67 7.75
CA LEU A 58 -3.54 -22.29 9.14
C LEU A 58 -4.64 -22.90 10.04
N LYS A 59 -4.23 -23.42 11.20
CA LYS A 59 -5.16 -24.01 12.19
C LYS A 59 -5.69 -23.00 13.20
N GLN A 60 -5.07 -21.83 13.26
CA GLN A 60 -5.36 -20.76 14.20
C GLN A 60 -5.76 -19.53 13.39
N GLU A 61 -6.53 -18.65 14.03
CA GLU A 61 -6.94 -17.40 13.42
C GLU A 61 -5.73 -16.54 13.04
N LEU A 62 -5.76 -16.01 11.81
CA LEU A 62 -4.75 -15.11 11.31
C LEU A 62 -5.18 -13.68 11.59
N PHE A 63 -4.38 -12.94 12.37
CA PHE A 63 -4.58 -11.52 12.65
C PHE A 63 -3.51 -10.69 11.93
N PHE A 64 -3.92 -9.58 11.30
CA PHE A 64 -3.02 -8.58 10.75
C PHE A 64 -3.03 -7.34 11.64
N GLU A 65 -1.85 -6.82 11.95
CA GLU A 65 -1.72 -5.58 12.74
C GLU A 65 -2.23 -4.37 11.94
N TYR A 66 -1.97 -4.35 10.63
CA TYR A 66 -2.48 -3.34 9.72
C TYR A 66 -2.57 -3.88 8.30
N THR A 67 -3.50 -3.32 7.52
CA THR A 67 -3.51 -3.45 6.06
C THR A 67 -3.32 -2.07 5.47
N HIS A 68 -2.42 -1.97 4.49
CA HIS A 68 -2.03 -0.71 3.88
C HIS A 68 -2.36 -0.74 2.39
N LEU A 69 -3.18 0.21 1.94
CA LEU A 69 -3.34 0.48 0.51
C LEU A 69 -2.21 1.41 0.11
N VAL A 70 -1.40 0.99 -0.86
CA VAL A 70 -0.10 1.58 -1.13
C VAL A 70 -0.01 2.12 -2.54
N CYS A 71 0.67 3.25 -2.68
CA CYS A 71 0.89 3.93 -3.93
C CYS A 71 2.37 4.34 -3.99
N ARG A 72 3.12 3.70 -4.90
CA ARG A 72 4.54 3.93 -5.13
C ARG A 72 4.77 4.75 -6.39
N THR A 73 5.65 5.74 -6.26
CA THR A 73 6.07 6.62 -7.37
C THR A 73 7.59 6.63 -7.45
N ALA A 74 8.13 6.43 -8.66
CA ALA A 74 9.56 6.57 -8.90
C ALA A 74 9.98 8.05 -8.79
N VAL A 75 11.04 8.32 -8.02
CA VAL A 75 11.67 9.64 -7.98
C VAL A 75 12.52 9.79 -9.24
N THR A 76 12.43 10.95 -9.90
CA THR A 76 13.31 11.28 -11.02
C THR A 76 14.76 11.35 -10.53
N VAL A 77 15.52 10.33 -10.88
CA VAL A 77 16.93 10.19 -10.57
C VAL A 77 17.79 11.29 -11.22
N SER A 78 18.79 11.76 -10.47
CA SER A 78 19.84 12.64 -10.99
C SER A 78 20.72 11.88 -12.00
N ALA A 79 21.39 12.60 -12.91
CA ALA A 79 22.12 12.04 -14.06
C ALA A 79 23.16 10.93 -13.74
N GLY A 80 23.60 10.79 -12.48
CA GLY A 80 24.53 9.73 -12.06
C GLY A 80 23.90 8.34 -11.87
N GLU A 81 22.57 8.23 -11.81
CA GLU A 81 21.87 7.00 -11.41
C GLU A 81 21.16 6.30 -12.58
N MET A 82 21.30 6.81 -13.81
CA MET A 82 20.79 6.19 -15.05
C MET A 82 21.46 4.84 -15.41
N LEU A 83 22.44 4.38 -14.63
CA LEU A 83 23.15 3.11 -14.85
C LEU A 83 22.50 1.88 -14.19
N ARG A 84 21.40 2.03 -13.43
CA ARG A 84 20.70 0.91 -12.80
C ARG A 84 19.84 0.16 -13.82
N THR A 85 20.03 -1.15 -13.91
CA THR A 85 19.34 -2.05 -14.86
C THR A 85 18.32 -2.99 -14.20
N ASP A 86 18.12 -2.89 -12.88
CA ASP A 86 17.19 -3.77 -12.18
C ASP A 86 15.74 -3.45 -12.55
N PRO A 87 14.90 -4.47 -12.81
CA PRO A 87 13.51 -4.27 -13.23
C PRO A 87 12.58 -3.89 -12.08
N SER A 88 13.04 -4.02 -10.82
CA SER A 88 12.25 -3.76 -9.61
C SER A 88 11.54 -2.41 -9.71
N HIS A 89 12.29 -1.35 -9.97
CA HIS A 89 11.77 0.01 -10.05
C HIS A 89 10.72 0.26 -11.15
N LYS A 90 10.70 -0.57 -12.21
CA LYS A 90 9.75 -0.37 -13.32
C LYS A 90 8.40 -1.03 -13.05
N VAL A 91 8.38 -2.13 -12.28
CA VAL A 91 7.17 -2.97 -12.13
C VAL A 91 7.01 -3.41 -10.69
N HIS A 92 6.32 -2.57 -9.93
CA HIS A 92 5.77 -2.91 -8.63
C HIS A 92 4.25 -3.06 -8.75
N VAL A 93 3.66 -3.99 -7.98
CA VAL A 93 2.20 -4.18 -7.93
C VAL A 93 1.50 -2.96 -7.32
N ASP A 94 2.23 -2.22 -6.49
CA ASP A 94 1.83 -0.98 -5.83
C ASP A 94 2.19 0.29 -6.61
N ASN A 95 2.56 0.19 -7.89
CA ASN A 95 2.82 1.38 -8.70
C ASN A 95 1.56 2.24 -8.87
N CYS A 96 1.67 3.54 -8.60
CA CYS A 96 0.61 4.53 -8.83
C CYS A 96 0.31 4.69 -10.33
N ARG A 97 -0.56 3.85 -10.88
CA ARG A 97 -1.02 3.92 -12.27
C ARG A 97 -2.53 4.18 -12.29
N LEU A 98 -2.90 5.44 -12.02
CA LEU A 98 -4.30 5.89 -11.92
C LEU A 98 -4.91 6.31 -13.27
N ASN A 99 -4.29 5.91 -14.38
CA ASN A 99 -4.66 6.29 -15.74
C ASN A 99 -5.90 5.53 -16.23
#